data_AF-A0A662BDR8-F1
#
_entry.id   AF-A0A662BDR8-F1
#
_cell.length_a   1.000
_cell.length_b   1.000
_cell.length_c   1.000
_cell.angle_alpha   90.00
_cell.angle_beta   90.00
_cell.angle_gamma   90.00
#
_symmetry.space_group_name_H-M   'P 1'
#
loop_
_entity.id
_entity.type
_entity.pdbx_description
1 polymer ?
#
loop_
_entity_poly.entity_id
_entity_poly.type
_entity_poly.pdbx_seq_one_letter_code
_entity_poly.pdbx_strand_id
1 'polypeptide(L)' 'NVGMGKDHTLFALVDGVVEFRKKRNNRSYVSVVPMTAENN' A
#
# COMPACT_ATOMS: atom_id res chain seq x y z
N ASN A 1 -1.43 3.23 -3.25
CA ASN A 1 0.01 3.52 -3.40
C ASN A 1 0.87 2.26 -3.28
N VAL A 2 0.54 1.21 -4.05
CA VAL A 2 1.32 -0.03 -4.13
C VAL A 2 1.21 -0.52 -5.57
N GLY A 3 2.33 -0.89 -6.18
CA GLY A 3 2.42 -1.54 -7.48
C GLY A 3 2.56 -3.05 -7.32
N MET A 4 2.27 -3.80 -8.39
CA MET A 4 2.43 -5.26 -8.43
C MET A 4 3.32 -5.63 -9.63
N GLY A 5 4.38 -6.39 -9.36
CA GLY A 5 5.27 -6.94 -10.36
C GLY A 5 4.60 -8.06 -11.16
N LYS A 6 5.24 -8.48 -12.26
CA LYS A 6 4.76 -9.58 -13.10
C LYS A 6 4.67 -10.92 -12.34
N ASP A 7 5.50 -11.06 -11.31
CA ASP A 7 5.58 -12.18 -10.38
C ASP A 7 4.64 -12.02 -9.16
N HIS A 8 3.76 -11.03 -9.17
CA HIS A 8 2.88 -10.65 -8.05
C HIS A 8 3.59 -10.05 -6.83
N THR A 9 4.87 -9.68 -6.96
CA THR A 9 5.58 -8.97 -5.90
C THR A 9 5.01 -7.56 -5.71
N LEU A 10 4.63 -7.20 -4.49
CA LEU A 10 4.15 -5.86 -4.17
C LEU A 10 5.33 -4.92 -3.90
N PHE A 11 5.30 -3.72 -4.47
CA PHE A 11 6.31 -2.69 -4.24
C PHE A 11 5.68 -1.32 -3.98
N ALA A 12 6.35 -0.49 -3.18
CA ALA A 12 5.88 0.87 -2.91
C ALA A 12 6.05 1.75 -4.16
N LEU A 13 5.03 2.57 -4.46
CA LEU A 13 5.10 3.56 -5.54
C LEU A 13 5.55 4.94 -5.05
N VAL A 14 5.49 5.16 -3.74
CA VAL A 14 5.77 6.43 -3.07
C VAL A 14 6.43 6.14 -1.73
N ASP A 15 7.22 7.09 -1.24
CA ASP A 15 7.76 7.04 0.12
C ASP A 15 6.66 7.29 1.14
N GLY A 16 6.68 6.52 2.22
CA GLY A 16 5.63 6.60 3.22
C GLY A 16 5.64 5.42 4.18
N VAL A 17 4.59 5.37 5.01
CA VAL A 17 4.41 4.33 6.02
C VAL A 17 3.54 3.20 5.47
N VAL A 18 3.96 1.95 5.65
CA VAL A 18 3.20 0.78 5.23
C VAL A 18 2.07 0.51 6.23
N GLU A 19 0.86 0.33 5.71
CA GLU A 19 -0.34 0.02 6.47
C GLU A 19 -0.92 -1.33 6.02
N PHE A 20 -1.20 -2.19 6.99
CA PHE A 20 -1.84 -3.49 6.78
C PHE A 20 -3.29 -3.44 7.26
N ARG A 21 -4.23 -3.80 6.39
CA ARG A 21 -5.65 -3.84 6.71
C ARG A 21 -6.24 -5.21 6.41
N LYS A 22 -6.95 -5.78 7.38
CA LYS A 22 -7.76 -6.98 7.17
C LYS A 22 -9.17 -6.55 6.79
N LYS A 23 -9.69 -7.05 5.67
CA LYS A 23 -11.11 -6.89 5.29
C LYS A 23 -11.86 -8.22 5.44
N ARG A 24 -13.18 -8.14 5.29
CA ARG A 24 -14.08 -9.30 5.24
C ARG A 24 -13.59 -10.36 4.24
N ASN A 25 -13.95 -11.62 4.47
CA ASN A 25 -13.60 -12.77 3.64
C ASN A 25 -12.11 -13.14 3.68
N ASN A 26 -11.46 -12.93 4.84
CA ASN A 26 -10.05 -13.29 5.07
C ASN A 26 -9.06 -12.64 4.07
N ARG A 27 -9.43 -11.50 3.50
CA ARG A 27 -8.59 -10.77 2.55
C ARG A 27 -7.76 -9.74 3.29
N SER A 28 -6.44 -9.89 3.22
CA SER A 28 -5.48 -8.90 3.71
C SER A 28 -5.10 -7.93 2.60
N TYR A 29 -5.04 -6.65 2.92
CA TYR A 29 -4.69 -5.56 2.01
C TYR A 29 -3.50 -4.80 2.57
N VAL A 30 -2.66 -4.31 1.66
CA VAL A 30 -1.48 -3.50 1.99
C VAL A 30 -1.58 -2.19 1.23
N SER A 31 -1.33 -1.08 1.91
CA SER A 31 -1.25 0.27 1.33
C SER A 31 -0.07 1.04 1.91
N VAL A 32 0.42 2.05 1.19
CA VAL A 32 1.44 2.99 1.70
C VAL A 32 0.78 4.36 1.89
N VAL A 33 0.85 4.89 3.10
CA VAL A 33 0.40 6.25 3.45
C VAL A 33 1.56 7.20 3.16
N PRO A 34 1.44 8.13 2.20
CA PRO A 34 2.53 9.04 1.85
C PRO A 34 2.93 9.92 3.05
N MET A 35 4.22 10.11 3.27
CA MET A 35 4.73 10.90 4.40
C MET A 35 4.44 12.40 4.25
N THR A 36 4.31 12.89 3.02
CA THR A 36 4.10 14.30 2.69
C THR A 36 2.70 14.54 2.09
N ALA A 37 1.67 13.88 2.62
CA ALA A 37 0.28 14.19 2.27
C ALA A 37 -0.14 15.53 2.89
N GLU A 38 0.56 16.60 2.49
CA GLU A 38 0.10 17.97 2.61
C GLU A 38 -0.90 18.16 1.47
N ASN A 39 -2.19 18.10 1.80
CA ASN A 39 -3.26 18.39 0.85
C ASN A 39 -3.20 19.88 0.53
N ASN A 40 -2.65 20.26 -0.62
CA ASN A 40 -2.86 21.58 -1.21
C ASN A 40 -4.03 21.49 -2.19
#